data_AF-A0A7S0FQ64-F1
#
_entry.id   AF-A0A7S0FQ64-F1
#
_cell.length_a   1.000
_cell.length_b   1.000
_cell.length_c   1.000
_cell.angle_alpha   90.00
_cell.angle_beta   90.00
_cell.angle_gamma   90.00
#
_symmetry.space_group_name_H-M   'P 1'
#
loop_
_entity.id
_entity.type
_entity.pdbx_description
1 polymer ?
#
loop_
_entity_poly.entity_id
_entity_poly.type
_entity_poly.pdbx_seq_one_letter_code
_entity_poly.pdbx_strand_id
1 'polypeptide(L)'
;VAIGFVLPSGEVRSASHGVLLCAVPVVRLLKTLRRFETLHLILQAFRLSAEALPVLIFILSAIALVFSMLIYIVEPRDNIESWSMSMWLTIVTMTTVGYGDITPKSSVGSAVTGALIGIAMYSMV
;
A
#
# COMPACT_ATOMS: atom_id res chain seq x y z
N VAL A 1 11.85 10.99 -28.38
CA VAL A 1 11.69 12.28 -27.68
C VAL A 1 10.75 13.14 -28.51
N ALA A 2 9.52 13.35 -28.05
CA ALA A 2 8.62 14.39 -28.54
C ALA A 2 7.60 14.66 -27.43
N ILE A 3 7.98 15.59 -26.55
CA ILE A 3 7.13 16.18 -25.52
C ILE A 3 6.18 17.12 -26.26
N GLY A 4 4.88 16.84 -26.24
CA GLY A 4 3.85 17.69 -26.79
C GLY A 4 2.81 17.97 -25.71
N PHE A 5 3.16 18.85 -24.77
CA PHE A 5 2.24 19.37 -23.75
C PHE A 5 1.75 20.75 -24.20
N VAL A 6 0.53 20.82 -24.73
CA VAL A 6 -0.27 22.04 -24.84
C VAL A 6 -1.75 21.65 -24.71
N LEU A 7 -2.47 22.21 -23.73
CA LEU A 7 -3.72 22.97 -23.90
C LEU A 7 -4.41 23.27 -22.54
N PRO A 8 -4.57 24.56 -22.18
CA PRO A 8 -5.59 25.07 -21.27
C PRO A 8 -6.79 25.65 -22.07
N SER A 9 -8.03 25.18 -21.85
CA SER A 9 -9.31 25.90 -22.13
C SER A 9 -10.57 24.99 -22.11
N GLY A 10 -10.96 24.42 -20.97
CA GLY A 10 -12.29 23.75 -20.87
C GLY A 10 -12.47 22.81 -19.69
N GLU A 11 -12.52 23.37 -18.48
CA GLU A 11 -12.33 22.73 -17.16
C GLU A 11 -13.14 21.47 -16.79
N VAL A 12 -14.19 21.07 -17.50
CA VAL A 12 -15.02 19.89 -17.09
C VAL A 12 -15.06 18.77 -18.14
N ARG A 13 -14.85 19.07 -19.43
CA ARG A 13 -14.73 18.07 -20.51
C ARG A 13 -13.28 17.60 -20.72
N SER A 14 -12.32 18.35 -20.20
CA SER A 14 -10.88 18.10 -20.31
C SER A 14 -10.36 17.02 -19.36
N ALA A 15 -11.02 16.76 -18.22
CA ALA A 15 -10.58 15.76 -17.25
C ALA A 15 -10.66 14.33 -17.82
N SER A 16 -11.74 14.02 -18.55
CA SER A 16 -11.90 12.74 -19.25
C SER A 16 -10.90 12.58 -20.40
N HIS A 17 -10.57 13.66 -21.11
CA HIS A 17 -9.54 13.65 -22.15
C HIS A 17 -8.12 13.48 -21.56
N GLY A 18 -7.83 14.07 -20.41
CA GLY A 18 -6.55 13.90 -19.70
C GLY A 18 -6.33 12.46 -19.22
N VAL A 19 -7.36 11.85 -18.63
CA VAL A 19 -7.31 10.43 -18.21
C VAL A 19 -7.14 9.51 -19.42
N LEU A 20 -7.84 9.76 -20.53
CA LEU A 20 -7.69 8.98 -21.76
C LEU A 20 -6.27 9.10 -22.34
N LEU A 21 -5.67 10.30 -22.35
CA LEU A 21 -4.31 10.52 -22.83
C LEU A 21 -3.25 9.85 -21.93
N CYS A 22 -3.46 9.81 -20.61
CA CYS A 22 -2.60 9.05 -19.68
C CYS A 22 -2.80 7.53 -19.78
N ALA A 23 -4.02 7.08 -20.06
CA ALA A 23 -4.35 5.65 -20.15
C ALA A 23 -3.78 4.99 -21.42
N VAL A 24 -3.74 5.69 -22.55
CA VAL A 24 -3.27 5.12 -23.83
C VAL A 24 -1.84 4.57 -23.77
N PRO A 25 -0.83 5.30 -23.22
CA PRO A 25 0.51 4.77 -23.02
C PRO A 25 0.54 3.55 -22.09
N VAL A 26 -0.22 3.58 -20.98
CA VAL A 26 -0.28 2.49 -20.00
C VAL A 26 -0.90 1.23 -20.62
N VAL A 27 -1.99 1.37 -21.37
CA VAL A 27 -2.64 0.26 -22.08
C VAL A 27 -1.74 -0.29 -23.19
N ARG A 28 -1.00 0.57 -23.91
CA ARG A 28 0.01 0.11 -24.89
C ARG A 28 1.12 -0.69 -24.20
N LEU A 29 1.61 -0.23 -23.04
CA LEU A 29 2.63 -0.93 -22.25
C LEU A 29 2.12 -2.30 -21.78
N LEU A 30 0.90 -2.35 -21.23
CA LEU A 30 0.24 -3.60 -20.80
C LEU A 30 0.03 -4.58 -21.96
N LYS A 31 -0.32 -4.08 -23.15
CA LYS A 31 -0.51 -4.91 -24.35
C LYS A 31 0.81 -5.50 -24.86
N THR A 32 1.92 -4.79 -24.68
CA THR A 32 3.28 -5.30 -24.95
C THR A 32 3.69 -6.34 -23.90
N LEU A 33 3.37 -6.10 -22.62
CA LEU A 33 3.58 -7.06 -21.53
C LEU A 33 2.86 -8.40 -21.82
N ARG A 34 1.62 -8.38 -22.31
CA ARG A 34 0.88 -9.61 -22.67
C ARG A 34 1.54 -10.46 -23.77
N ARG A 35 2.46 -9.90 -24.56
CA ARG A 35 3.15 -10.60 -25.65
C ARG A 35 4.36 -11.41 -25.18
N PHE A 36 4.84 -11.20 -23.96
CA PHE A 36 5.91 -12.00 -23.38
C PHE A 36 5.32 -13.31 -22.82
N GLU A 37 5.75 -14.45 -23.35
CA GLU A 37 5.38 -15.78 -22.82
C GLU A 37 5.76 -15.94 -21.35
N THR A 38 6.86 -15.30 -20.93
CA THR A 38 7.32 -15.24 -19.53
C THR A 38 6.26 -14.66 -18.59
N LEU A 39 5.43 -13.72 -19.04
CA LEU A 39 4.35 -13.16 -18.22
C LEU A 39 3.18 -14.12 -18.02
N HIS A 40 2.92 -15.01 -18.98
CA HIS A 40 1.92 -16.06 -18.80
C HIS A 40 2.37 -17.06 -17.72
N LEU A 41 3.65 -17.41 -17.69
CA LEU A 41 4.21 -18.28 -16.63
C LEU A 41 4.07 -17.63 -15.25
N ILE A 42 4.41 -16.35 -15.11
CA ILE A 42 4.26 -15.61 -13.85
C ILE A 42 2.78 -15.47 -13.46
N LEU A 43 1.89 -15.17 -14.40
CA LEU A 43 0.45 -15.06 -14.14
C LEU A 43 -0.18 -16.40 -13.75
N GLN A 44 0.28 -17.49 -14.35
CA GLN A 44 -0.18 -18.83 -14.00
C GLN A 44 0.30 -19.21 -12.60
N ALA A 45 1.58 -18.98 -12.28
CA ALA A 45 2.12 -19.15 -10.93
C ALA A 45 1.37 -18.27 -9.92
N PHE A 46 1.07 -17.01 -10.26
CA PHE A 46 0.29 -16.11 -9.43
C PHE A 46 -1.14 -16.61 -9.22
N ARG A 47 -1.79 -17.17 -10.25
CA ARG A 47 -3.14 -17.76 -10.11
C ARG A 47 -3.14 -19.00 -9.22
N LEU A 48 -2.11 -19.84 -9.30
CA LEU A 48 -1.92 -20.98 -8.40
C LEU A 48 -1.75 -20.51 -6.95
N SER A 49 -0.97 -19.44 -6.72
CA SER A 49 -0.77 -18.85 -5.39
C SER A 49 -1.91 -17.93 -4.94
N ALA A 50 -2.79 -17.49 -5.83
CA ALA A 50 -3.86 -16.54 -5.54
C ALA A 50 -4.92 -17.09 -4.59
N GLU A 51 -5.05 -18.43 -4.50
CA GLU A 51 -5.95 -19.08 -3.54
C GLU A 51 -5.52 -18.79 -2.08
N ALA A 52 -4.21 -18.63 -1.82
CA ALA A 52 -3.68 -18.33 -0.48
C ALA A 52 -3.68 -16.82 -0.14
N LEU A 53 -3.68 -15.94 -1.15
CA LEU A 53 -3.67 -14.48 -0.96
C LEU A 53 -4.82 -13.91 -0.10
N PRO A 54 -6.10 -14.31 -0.27
CA PRO A 54 -7.19 -13.73 0.54
C PRO A 54 -7.05 -14.08 2.02
N VAL A 55 -6.58 -15.30 2.34
CA VAL A 55 -6.34 -15.73 3.72
C VAL A 55 -5.17 -14.93 4.33
N LEU A 56 -4.09 -14.73 3.57
CA LEU A 56 -2.95 -13.91 3.99
C LEU A 56 -3.38 -12.46 4.27
N ILE A 57 -4.10 -11.83 3.35
CA ILE A 57 -4.59 -10.45 3.51
C ILE A 57 -5.51 -10.34 4.72
N PHE A 58 -6.37 -11.34 4.96
CA PHE A 58 -7.24 -11.37 6.13
C PHE A 58 -6.45 -11.41 7.44
N ILE A 59 -5.46 -12.31 7.56
CA ILE A 59 -4.61 -12.42 8.76
C ILE A 59 -3.82 -11.13 8.99
N LEU A 60 -3.20 -10.59 7.94
CA LEU A 60 -2.47 -9.32 7.99
C LEU A 60 -3.37 -8.16 8.44
N SER A 61 -4.60 -8.08 7.90
CA SER A 61 -5.56 -7.06 8.30
C SER A 61 -5.99 -7.18 9.76
N ALA A 62 -6.17 -8.42 10.27
CA ALA A 62 -6.51 -8.66 11.67
C ALA A 62 -5.38 -8.23 12.61
N ILE A 63 -4.13 -8.59 12.28
CA ILE A 63 -2.94 -8.15 13.03
C ILE A 63 -2.85 -6.62 13.03
N ALA A 64 -3.00 -5.99 11.85
CA ALA A 64 -2.94 -4.53 11.74
C ALA A 64 -4.01 -3.83 12.58
N LEU A 65 -5.24 -4.34 12.63
CA LEU A 65 -6.31 -3.76 13.46
C LEU A 65 -5.99 -3.87 14.96
N VAL A 66 -5.50 -5.03 15.42
CA VAL A 66 -5.14 -5.25 16.84
C VAL A 66 -4.01 -4.32 17.27
N PHE A 67 -2.91 -4.28 16.50
CA PHE A 67 -1.76 -3.44 16.83
C PHE A 67 -2.07 -1.95 16.72
N SER A 68 -2.88 -1.54 15.74
CA SER A 68 -3.36 -0.16 15.65
C SER A 68 -4.16 0.24 16.88
N MET A 69 -5.09 -0.61 17.35
CA MET A 69 -5.84 -0.33 18.56
C MET A 69 -4.92 -0.16 19.78
N LEU A 70 -3.91 -1.03 19.92
CA LEU A 70 -2.94 -0.96 21.03
C LEU A 70 -2.13 0.33 20.99
N ILE A 71 -1.60 0.71 19.82
CA ILE A 71 -0.81 1.94 19.64
C ILE A 71 -1.67 3.17 19.95
N TYR A 72 -2.94 3.20 19.49
CA TYR A 72 -3.87 4.30 19.74
C TYR A 72 -4.24 4.49 21.22
N ILE A 73 -4.17 3.43 22.02
CA ILE A 73 -4.44 3.48 23.48
C ILE A 73 -3.20 3.93 24.26
N VAL A 74 -2.02 3.47 23.83
CA VAL A 74 -0.75 3.70 24.55
C VAL A 74 -0.13 5.07 24.23
N GLU A 75 -0.37 5.60 23.04
CA GLU A 75 0.18 6.88 22.61
C GLU A 75 -0.66 8.08 23.11
N PRO A 76 0.00 9.19 23.49
CA PRO A 76 -0.67 10.44 23.78
C PRO A 76 -1.38 11.01 22.55
N ARG A 77 -2.54 11.63 22.78
CA ARG A 77 -3.40 12.21 21.73
C ARG A 77 -2.73 13.31 20.91
N ASP A 78 -1.73 13.98 21.48
CA ASP A 78 -0.93 15.02 20.80
C ASP A 78 -0.06 14.47 19.66
N ASN A 79 0.22 13.16 19.66
CA ASN A 79 1.01 12.50 18.62
C ASN A 79 0.13 11.71 17.65
N ILE A 80 -0.90 11.04 18.19
CA ILE A 80 -1.88 10.27 17.41
C ILE A 80 -3.28 10.74 17.80
N GLU A 81 -3.82 11.66 16.99
CA GLU A 81 -5.12 12.28 17.25
C GLU A 81 -6.30 11.34 16.93
N SER A 82 -6.15 10.52 15.89
CA SER A 82 -7.23 9.67 15.37
C SER A 82 -6.81 8.20 15.24
N TRP A 83 -7.79 7.30 15.34
CA TRP A 83 -7.57 5.86 15.12
C TRP A 83 -7.00 5.59 13.71
N SER A 84 -7.40 6.39 12.71
CA SER A 84 -6.94 6.26 11.33
C SER A 84 -5.44 6.55 11.17
N MET A 85 -4.88 7.49 11.93
CA MET A 85 -3.43 7.75 11.94
C MET A 85 -2.65 6.59 12.56
N SER A 86 -3.18 5.98 13.62
CA SER A 86 -2.57 4.77 14.17
C SER A 86 -2.61 3.61 13.16
N MET A 87 -3.72 3.46 12.43
CA MET A 87 -3.85 2.42 11.43
C MET A 87 -2.89 2.63 10.25
N TRP A 88 -2.70 3.88 9.83
CA TRP A 88 -1.68 4.25 8.84
C TRP A 88 -0.28 3.82 9.28
N LEU A 89 0.13 4.19 10.49
CA LEU A 89 1.41 3.79 11.07
C LEU A 89 1.56 2.26 11.07
N THR A 90 0.56 1.54 11.57
CA THR A 90 0.61 0.07 11.64
C THR A 90 0.72 -0.57 10.25
N ILE A 91 -0.02 -0.09 9.26
CA ILE A 91 0.05 -0.62 7.89
C ILE A 91 1.43 -0.38 7.30
N VAL A 92 1.94 0.85 7.34
CA VAL A 92 3.24 1.24 6.78
C VAL A 92 4.40 0.48 7.43
N THR A 93 4.32 0.25 8.74
CA THR A 93 5.32 -0.54 9.48
C THR A 93 5.22 -2.02 9.15
N MET A 94 4.01 -2.60 9.10
CA MET A 94 3.80 -4.01 8.80
C MET A 94 4.18 -4.36 7.35
N THR A 95 3.97 -3.44 6.40
CA THR A 95 4.42 -3.60 5.00
C THR A 95 5.89 -3.23 4.80
N THR A 96 6.65 -2.99 5.88
CA THR A 96 8.09 -2.64 5.88
C THR A 96 8.45 -1.41 5.03
N VAL A 97 7.47 -0.56 4.69
CA VAL A 97 7.69 0.69 3.94
C VAL A 97 8.38 1.72 4.83
N GLY A 98 7.88 1.87 6.06
CA GLY A 98 8.53 2.68 7.09
C GLY A 98 8.80 4.14 6.69
N TYR A 99 7.77 4.89 6.26
CA TYR A 99 7.93 6.30 5.85
C TYR A 99 8.58 7.18 6.93
N GLY A 100 8.35 6.87 8.21
CA GLY A 100 8.92 7.63 9.34
C GLY A 100 8.28 8.99 9.58
N ASP A 101 7.13 9.25 8.95
CA ASP A 101 6.30 10.45 9.13
C ASP A 101 5.63 10.50 10.51
N ILE A 102 5.16 9.35 10.99
CA ILE A 102 4.57 9.18 12.32
C ILE A 102 5.37 8.12 13.06
N THR A 103 5.77 8.39 14.30
CA THR A 103 6.47 7.43 15.15
C THR A 103 5.93 7.50 16.58
N PRO A 104 5.86 6.36 17.30
CA PRO A 104 5.44 6.36 18.69
C PRO A 104 6.45 7.12 19.55
N LYS A 105 5.98 8.05 20.38
CA LYS A 105 6.83 8.82 21.31
C LYS A 105 6.87 8.17 22.70
N SER A 106 5.89 7.33 23.02
CA SER A 106 5.83 6.59 24.28
C SER A 106 6.81 5.41 24.25
N SER A 107 7.51 5.17 25.36
CA SER A 107 8.39 4.01 25.53
C SER A 107 7.63 2.69 25.32
N VAL A 108 6.37 2.64 25.77
CA VAL A 108 5.51 1.45 25.59
C VAL A 108 5.04 1.34 24.14
N GLY A 109 4.73 2.47 23.47
CA GLY A 109 4.35 2.50 22.05
C GLY A 109 5.48 2.03 21.14
N SER A 110 6.72 2.39 21.48
CA SER A 110 7.94 1.91 20.82
C SER A 110 8.12 0.39 20.98
N ALA A 111 7.88 -0.16 22.17
CA ALA A 111 7.97 -1.60 22.40
C ALA A 111 6.90 -2.37 21.61
N VAL A 112 5.65 -1.87 21.58
CA VAL A 112 4.55 -2.46 20.79
C VAL A 112 4.86 -2.45 19.30
N THR A 113 5.41 -1.34 18.80
CA THR A 113 5.81 -1.21 17.39
C THR A 113 6.99 -2.14 17.06
N GLY A 114 7.93 -2.34 17.98
CA GLY A 114 9.00 -3.34 17.83
C GLY A 114 8.45 -4.77 17.75
N ALA A 115 7.47 -5.12 18.57
CA ALA A 115 6.81 -6.43 18.52
C ALA A 115 6.05 -6.64 17.19
N LEU A 116 5.38 -5.61 16.69
CA LEU A 116 4.73 -5.63 15.37
C LEU A 116 5.72 -5.97 14.26
N ILE A 117 6.90 -5.33 14.25
CA ILE A 117 7.95 -5.60 13.25
C ILE A 117 8.42 -7.06 13.33
N GLY A 118 8.63 -7.59 14.53
CA GLY A 118 9.04 -8.99 14.72
C GLY A 118 8.01 -9.99 14.18
N ILE A 119 6.72 -9.75 14.42
CA ILE A 119 5.64 -10.60 13.90
C ILE A 119 5.53 -10.49 12.38
N ALA A 120 5.63 -9.28 11.83
CA ALA A 120 5.61 -9.07 10.39
C ALA A 120 6.76 -9.81 9.68
N MET A 121 7.97 -9.77 10.27
CA MET A 121 9.11 -10.53 9.77
C MET A 121 8.88 -12.04 9.84
N TYR A 122 8.34 -12.55 10.95
CA TYR A 122 8.01 -13.99 11.06
C TYR A 122 6.97 -14.42 10.03
N SER A 123 5.97 -13.58 9.74
CA SER A 123 4.93 -13.89 8.75
C SER A 123 5.44 -13.91 7.30
N MET A 124 6.62 -13.35 7.03
CA MET A 124 7.23 -13.30 5.70
C MET A 124 8.19 -14.47 5.44
N VAL A 125 8.62 -15.18 6.51
CA VAL A 125 9.46 -16.38 6.46
C VAL A 125 8.59 -17.62 6.28
#